data_AF-A0AAX3WR57-F1
#
_entry.id   AF-A0AAX3WR57-F1
#
_cell.length_a   1.000
_cell.length_b   1.000
_cell.length_c   1.000
_cell.angle_alpha   90.00
_cell.angle_beta   90.00
_cell.angle_gamma   90.00
#
_symmetry.space_group_name_H-M   'P 1'
#
loop_
_entity.id
_entity.type
_entity.pdbx_description
1 polymer ?
#
loop_
_entity_poly.entity_id
_entity_poly.type
_entity_poly.pdbx_seq_one_letter_code
_entity_poly.pdbx_strand_id
1 'polypeptide(L)' 'MSNSSWSSRGDELVKCPVTGCHHVGLIITKAHCKLVHNMTRDEVKKKYGFPKRVILLKRSQVMRINE' A
#
# COMPACT_ATOMS: atom_id res chain seq x y z
N MET A 1 8.42 -12.43 17.24
CA MET A 1 7.16 -12.17 16.52
C MET A 1 7.40 -11.07 15.50
N SER A 2 7.67 -11.41 14.25
CA SER A 2 8.09 -10.46 13.21
C SER A 2 6.90 -10.01 12.36
N ASN A 3 6.60 -8.71 12.39
CA ASN A 3 5.45 -8.07 11.73
C ASN A 3 5.30 -8.55 10.27
N SER A 4 4.24 -9.33 10.04
CA SER A 4 4.00 -10.10 8.82
C SER A 4 3.16 -9.38 7.76
N SER A 5 2.94 -8.08 7.96
CA SER A 5 2.16 -7.24 7.06
C SER A 5 2.79 -5.86 6.89
N TRP A 6 2.43 -5.21 5.79
CA TRP A 6 2.57 -3.76 5.67
C TRP A 6 1.26 -3.14 6.12
N SER A 7 1.29 -2.34 7.19
CA SER A 7 0.12 -1.68 7.76
C SER A 7 0.25 -0.17 7.66
N SER A 8 -0.87 0.51 7.51
CA SER A 8 -0.94 1.96 7.63
C SER A 8 -0.91 2.42 9.09
N ARG A 9 -0.73 3.73 9.29
CA ARG A 9 -0.82 4.39 10.61
C ARG A 9 -1.86 5.52 10.51
N GLY A 10 -2.73 5.65 11.51
CA GLY A 10 -3.77 6.69 11.53
C GLY A 10 -4.74 6.56 10.35
N ASP A 11 -5.06 7.69 9.71
CA ASP A 11 -6.01 7.81 8.59
C ASP A 11 -5.40 7.54 7.21
N GLU A 12 -4.21 6.95 7.15
CA GLU A 12 -3.56 6.59 5.90
C GLU A 12 -3.97 5.18 5.44
N LEU A 13 -3.90 4.92 4.14
CA LEU A 13 -3.97 3.59 3.54
C LEU A 13 -2.60 3.22 2.94
N VAL A 14 -2.35 1.93 2.76
CA VAL A 14 -1.20 1.41 2.02
C VAL A 14 -1.64 0.88 0.66
N LYS A 15 -0.91 1.29 -0.39
CA LYS A 15 -1.10 0.83 -1.76
C LYS A 15 0.00 -0.16 -2.14
N CYS A 16 -0.39 -1.28 -2.73
CA CYS A 16 0.53 -2.29 -3.23
C CYS A 16 1.53 -1.69 -4.24
N PRO A 17 2.83 -1.98 -4.13
CA PRO A 17 3.84 -1.39 -5.02
C PRO A 17 3.88 -2.05 -6.40
N VAL A 18 3.29 -3.24 -6.58
CA VAL A 18 3.31 -3.96 -7.86
C VAL A 18 2.58 -3.16 -8.94
N THR A 19 3.26 -2.90 -10.05
CA THR A 19 2.69 -2.20 -11.21
C THR A 19 1.43 -2.91 -11.69
N GLY A 20 0.33 -2.18 -11.87
CA GLY A 20 -0.97 -2.73 -12.27
C GLY A 20 -1.79 -3.33 -11.13
N CYS A 21 -1.25 -3.45 -9.91
CA CYS A 21 -2.03 -3.84 -8.75
C CYS A 21 -2.77 -2.64 -8.15
N HIS A 22 -4.11 -2.70 -8.14
CA HIS A 22 -4.96 -1.65 -7.57
C HIS A 22 -5.30 -1.88 -6.09
N HIS A 23 -4.59 -2.77 -5.41
CA HIS A 23 -4.87 -3.09 -4.01
C HIS A 23 -4.46 -1.93 -3.09
N VAL A 24 -5.44 -1.35 -2.41
CA VAL A 24 -5.28 -0.27 -1.43
C VAL A 24 -6.10 -0.63 -0.19
N GLY A 25 -5.50 -0.54 0.99
CA GLY A 25 -6.20 -0.84 2.23
C GLY A 25 -5.37 -0.51 3.46
N LEU A 26 -5.88 -0.82 4.65
CA LEU A 26 -5.15 -0.60 5.90
C LEU A 26 -3.96 -1.56 6.04
N ILE A 27 -4.05 -2.75 5.44
CA ILE A 27 -3.07 -3.81 5.58
C ILE A 27 -2.87 -4.51 4.24
N ILE A 28 -1.62 -4.73 3.86
CA ILE A 28 -1.23 -5.66 2.79
C ILE A 28 -0.45 -6.81 3.44
N THR A 29 -1.02 -8.00 3.37
CA THR A 29 -0.45 -9.21 3.98
C THR A 29 0.57 -9.88 3.06
N LYS A 30 1.42 -10.76 3.61
CA LYS A 30 2.26 -11.66 2.79
C LYS A 30 1.43 -12.57 1.87
N ALA A 31 0.24 -12.97 2.32
CA ALA A 31 -0.67 -13.81 1.53
C ALA A 31 -1.11 -13.11 0.24
N HIS A 32 -1.37 -11.79 0.28
CA HIS A 32 -1.65 -11.02 -0.93
C HIS A 32 -0.52 -11.17 -1.96
N CYS A 33 0.74 -11.01 -1.54
CA CYS A 33 1.89 -11.14 -2.44
C CYS A 33 1.94 -12.51 -3.11
N LYS A 34 1.76 -13.58 -2.31
CA LYS A 34 1.83 -14.95 -2.81
C LYS A 34 0.66 -15.33 -3.72
N LEU A 35 -0.56 -14.98 -3.35
CA LEU A 35 -1.77 -15.39 -4.08
C LEU A 35 -2.01 -14.56 -5.35
N VAL A 36 -1.70 -13.26 -5.30
CA VAL A 36 -2.01 -12.34 -6.41
C VAL A 36 -0.83 -12.19 -7.37
N HIS A 37 0.40 -12.19 -6.85
CA HIS A 37 1.60 -11.89 -7.65
C HIS A 37 2.54 -13.09 -7.83
N ASN A 38 2.21 -14.25 -7.22
CA ASN A 38 3.08 -15.42 -7.16
C ASN A 38 4.51 -15.09 -6.69
N MET A 39 4.63 -14.09 -5.80
CA MET A 39 5.90 -13.60 -5.26
C MET A 39 5.81 -13.50 -3.75
N THR A 40 6.93 -13.74 -3.08
CA THR A 40 7.08 -13.41 -1.67
C THR A 40 7.10 -11.88 -1.48
N ARG A 41 6.79 -11.42 -0.28
CA ARG A 41 6.86 -9.98 0.06
C ARG A 41 8.25 -9.40 -0.18
N ASP A 42 9.31 -10.17 0.09
CA ASP A 42 10.68 -9.71 -0.06
C ASP A 42 11.10 -9.61 -1.54
N GLU A 43 10.60 -10.52 -2.39
CA GLU A 43 10.76 -10.40 -3.85
C GLU A 43 9.99 -9.19 -4.41
N VAL A 44 8.74 -8.99 -3.97
CA VAL A 44 7.97 -7.78 -4.33
C VAL A 44 8.73 -6.52 -3.89
N LYS A 45 9.28 -6.52 -2.67
CA LYS A 45 10.05 -5.39 -2.14
C LYS A 45 11.31 -5.13 -2.97
N LYS A 46 12.05 -6.17 -3.34
CA LYS A 46 13.27 -6.06 -4.15
C LYS A 46 12.96 -5.55 -5.56
N LYS A 47 11.85 -5.97 -6.15
CA LYS A 47 11.48 -5.65 -7.54
C LYS A 47 10.72 -4.33 -7.71
N TYR A 48 9.80 -4.02 -6.81
CA TYR A 48 8.88 -2.88 -6.93
C TYR A 48 9.03 -1.84 -5.80
N GLY A 49 9.85 -2.13 -4.78
CA GLY A 49 10.02 -1.27 -3.62
C GLY A 49 8.96 -1.45 -2.54
N PHE A 50 8.77 -0.43 -1.73
CA PHE A 50 7.83 -0.45 -0.60
C PHE A 50 6.44 0.05 -1.01
N PRO A 51 5.36 -0.39 -0.32
CA PRO A 51 4.03 0.19 -0.50
C PRO A 51 4.05 1.71 -0.36
N LYS A 52 3.28 2.37 -1.22
CA LYS A 52 3.06 3.81 -1.10
C LYS A 52 1.97 4.05 -0.05
N ARG A 53 2.15 5.07 0.78
CA ARG A 53 1.09 5.53 1.69
C ARG A 53 0.19 6.50 0.94
N VAL A 54 -1.12 6.32 1.13
CA VAL A 54 -2.16 7.11 0.48
C VAL A 54 -2.98 7.75 1.58
N ILE A 55 -2.95 9.08 1.64
CA ILE A 55 -3.76 9.84 2.58
C ILE A 55 -5.12 10.06 1.94
N LEU A 56 -6.19 9.71 2.64
CA LEU A 56 -7.54 10.10 2.24
C LEU A 56 -7.73 11.59 2.54
N LEU A 57 -7.55 12.44 1.52
CA LEU A 57 -7.88 13.86 1.66
C LEU A 57 -9.39 14.02 1.70
N LYS A 58 -9.87 14.81 2.67
CA LYS A 58 -11.26 15.29 2.67
C LYS A 58 -11.45 16.24 1.48
N ARG A 59 -12.67 16.31 0.92
CA ARG A 59 -13.00 17.25 -0.18
C ARG A 59 -12.55 18.69 0.11
N SER A 60 -12.68 19.13 1.36
CA SER A 60 -12.24 20.46 1.81
C SER A 60 -10.73 20.71 1.72
N GLN A 61 -9.91 19.66 1.77
CA GLN A 61 -8.45 19.76 1.66
C GLN A 61 -7.98 19.82 0.20
N VAL A 62 -8.73 19.21 -0.72
CA VAL A 62 -8.42 19.20 -2.16
C VAL A 62 -8.69 20.56 -2.80
N MET A 63 -9.74 21.26 -2.37
CA MET A 63 -10.12 22.54 -2.97
C MET A 63 -9.10 23.68 -2.74
N ARG A 64 -8.17 23.54 -1.78
CA ARG A 64 -7.13 24.55 -1.47
C ARG A 64 -5.85 24.43 -2.30
N ILE A 65 -5.72 23.40 -3.15
CA ILE A 65 -4.48 23.14 -3.92
C ILE A 65 -4.52 23.79 -5.32
N ASN A 66 -5.70 24.25 -5.77
CA ASN A 66 -5.91 24.80 -7.12
C ASN A 66 -6.08 26.34 -7.15
N GLU A 67 -5.67 27.04 -6.09
CA GLU A 67 -5.51 28.51 -6.06
C GLU A 67 -4.01 28.86 -6.06
#